data_AF-A0A7C8YDY4-F1
#
_entry.id   AF-A0A7C8YDY4-F1
#
_cell.length_a   1.000
_cell.length_b   1.000
_cell.length_c   1.000
_cell.angle_alpha   90.00
_cell.angle_beta   90.00
_cell.angle_gamma   90.00
#
_symmetry.space_group_name_H-M   'P 1'
#
loop_
_entity.id
_entity.type
_entity.pdbx_description
1 polymer ?
#
loop_
_entity_poly.entity_id
_entity_poly.type
_entity_poly.pdbx_seq_one_letter_code
_entity_poly.pdbx_strand_id
1 'polypeptide(L)'
;VGVSPSIIGSFPRKEAELVEYFMDDCLERLIDIIESDTELKDLIPSERISKLVRIRLAMPAPYISKWAQALSIQALPVNLPTSFKQRALLIDEIWHAAGDDSTDFDWYVKRTVLGGIYSTTEVYMLTDNSPDFRDTWAFLNARVRDAFDLKKTLQETQYLAEAVTAGLGKPLQGLVREVFKR
;
A
#
# COMPACT_ATOMS: atom_id res chain seq x y z
N VAL A 1 16.75 -30.65 9.90
CA VAL A 1 15.90 -30.93 11.08
C VAL A 1 15.65 -32.43 11.33
N GLY A 2 15.96 -33.36 10.41
CA GLY A 2 15.96 -34.81 10.74
C GLY A 2 14.60 -35.42 11.12
N VAL A 3 13.50 -34.69 10.91
CA VAL A 3 12.14 -35.13 11.23
C VAL A 3 11.55 -35.97 10.09
N SER A 4 10.63 -36.88 10.43
CA SER A 4 9.91 -37.72 9.46
C SER A 4 9.01 -36.89 8.53
N PRO A 5 8.87 -37.25 7.24
CA PRO A 5 7.91 -36.62 6.32
C PRO A 5 6.46 -36.58 6.82
N SER A 6 6.10 -37.46 7.76
CA SER A 6 4.77 -37.49 8.39
C SER A 6 4.40 -36.22 9.15
N ILE A 7 5.38 -35.38 9.53
CA ILE A 7 5.14 -34.10 10.22
C ILE A 7 4.26 -33.15 9.40
N ILE A 8 4.21 -33.32 8.07
CA ILE A 8 3.30 -32.54 7.20
C ILE A 8 1.84 -32.74 7.61
N GLY A 9 1.48 -33.92 8.13
CA GLY A 9 0.13 -34.20 8.64
C GLY A 9 -0.23 -33.44 9.92
N SER A 10 0.74 -32.82 10.59
CA SER A 10 0.51 -32.00 11.78
C SER A 10 0.05 -30.57 11.46
N PHE A 11 0.11 -30.14 10.19
CA PHE A 11 -0.33 -28.80 9.74
C PHE A 11 -1.75 -28.88 9.15
N PRO A 12 -2.80 -28.39 9.84
CA PRO A 12 -4.19 -28.50 9.40
C PRO A 12 -4.46 -28.00 7.97
N ARG A 13 -3.83 -26.90 7.56
CA ARG A 13 -3.98 -26.26 6.23
C ARG A 13 -2.73 -26.42 5.34
N LYS A 14 -1.79 -27.28 5.74
CA LYS A 14 -0.64 -27.71 4.92
C LYS A 14 0.13 -26.51 4.32
N GLU A 15 0.20 -26.42 2.99
CA GLU A 15 0.89 -25.38 2.25
C GLU A 15 0.41 -23.96 2.58
N ALA A 16 -0.84 -23.77 3.02
CA ALA A 16 -1.35 -22.45 3.39
C ALA A 16 -0.67 -21.92 4.66
N GLU A 17 -0.38 -22.78 5.63
CA GLU A 17 0.35 -22.39 6.85
C GLU A 17 1.80 -22.01 6.55
N LEU A 18 2.42 -22.65 5.56
CA LEU A 18 3.76 -22.25 5.10
C LEU A 18 3.75 -20.88 4.43
N VAL A 19 2.75 -20.62 3.57
CA VAL A 19 2.61 -19.30 2.91
C VAL A 19 2.30 -18.22 3.95
N GLU A 20 1.40 -18.51 4.89
CA GLU A 20 1.06 -17.61 6.00
C GLU A 20 2.29 -17.27 6.84
N TYR A 21 3.04 -18.28 7.28
CA TYR A 21 4.29 -18.09 8.02
C TYR A 21 5.29 -17.24 7.25
N PHE A 22 5.48 -17.50 5.95
CA PHE A 22 6.38 -16.71 5.12
C PHE A 22 5.94 -15.24 5.00
N MET A 23 4.63 -14.99 4.93
CA MET A 23 4.09 -13.63 4.89
C MET A 23 4.32 -12.88 6.21
N ASP A 24 4.19 -13.55 7.35
CA ASP A 24 4.49 -13.00 8.68
C ASP A 24 5.98 -12.73 8.85
N ASP A 25 6.87 -13.67 8.50
CA ASP A 25 8.33 -13.49 8.53
C ASP A 25 8.76 -12.29 7.67
N CYS A 26 8.19 -12.13 6.48
CA CYS A 26 8.47 -10.97 5.64
C CYS A 26 8.01 -9.64 6.26
N LEU A 27 6.91 -9.65 7.02
CA LEU A 27 6.43 -8.45 7.71
C LEU A 27 7.35 -8.11 8.88
N GLU A 28 7.69 -9.08 9.72
CA GLU A 28 8.62 -8.91 10.84
C GLU A 28 9.97 -8.35 10.36
N ARG A 29 10.53 -8.95 9.31
CA ARG A 29 11.77 -8.46 8.70
C ARG A 29 11.66 -7.06 8.11
N LEU A 30 10.49 -6.68 7.60
CA LEU A 30 10.28 -5.32 7.11
C LEU A 30 10.27 -4.33 8.27
N ILE A 31 9.61 -4.67 9.38
CA ILE A 31 9.59 -3.87 10.61
C ILE A 31 11.00 -3.69 11.15
N ASP A 32 11.80 -4.77 11.25
CA ASP A 32 13.20 -4.69 11.67
C ASP A 32 14.03 -3.73 10.79
N ILE A 33 13.79 -3.74 9.47
CA ILE A 33 14.44 -2.82 8.54
C ILE A 33 13.98 -1.38 8.77
N ILE A 34 12.68 -1.16 9.00
CA ILE A 34 12.12 0.17 9.29
C ILE A 34 12.74 0.75 10.57
N GLU A 35 12.87 -0.06 11.61
CA GLU A 35 13.41 0.37 12.90
C GLU A 35 14.92 0.66 12.85
N SER A 36 15.66 -0.09 12.04
CA SER A 36 17.13 0.03 11.94
C SER A 36 17.60 1.08 10.93
N ASP A 37 16.84 1.37 9.88
CA ASP A 37 17.22 2.30 8.81
C ASP A 37 16.86 3.75 9.19
N THR A 38 17.82 4.46 9.78
CA THR A 38 17.66 5.86 10.17
C THR A 38 17.49 6.81 8.98
N GLU A 39 18.00 6.43 7.80
CA GLU A 39 17.96 7.25 6.58
C GLU A 39 16.56 7.27 5.95
N LEU A 40 15.68 6.33 6.30
CA LEU A 40 14.29 6.34 5.83
C LEU A 40 13.62 7.69 6.12
N LYS A 41 13.90 8.28 7.29
CA LYS A 41 13.29 9.55 7.73
C LYS A 41 13.68 10.74 6.87
N ASP A 42 14.83 10.68 6.19
CA ASP A 42 15.34 11.75 5.34
C ASP A 42 14.72 11.74 3.93
N LEU A 43 14.11 10.62 3.52
CA LEU A 43 13.41 10.50 2.25
C LEU A 43 12.07 11.22 2.27
N ILE A 44 11.69 11.78 1.11
CA ILE A 44 10.32 12.27 0.93
C ILE A 44 9.32 11.10 0.99
N PRO A 45 8.06 11.32 1.40
CA PRO A 45 7.11 10.23 1.64
C PRO A 45 6.90 9.28 0.45
N SER A 46 6.89 9.79 -0.79
CA SER A 46 6.74 8.97 -2.00
C SER A 46 7.93 8.05 -2.24
N GLU A 47 9.14 8.54 -2.03
CA GLU A 47 10.38 7.75 -2.13
C GLU A 47 10.43 6.70 -1.01
N ARG A 48 10.03 7.07 0.21
CA ARG A 48 9.97 6.15 1.35
C ARG A 48 9.00 5.01 1.09
N ILE A 49 7.78 5.31 0.64
CA ILE A 49 6.78 4.29 0.27
C ILE A 49 7.33 3.38 -0.83
N SER A 50 7.93 3.95 -1.88
CA SER A 50 8.50 3.18 -2.99
C SER A 50 9.62 2.25 -2.51
N LYS A 51 10.50 2.73 -1.63
CA LYS A 51 11.59 1.95 -1.03
C LYS A 51 11.04 0.80 -0.18
N LEU A 52 10.07 1.05 0.70
CA LEU A 52 9.47 0.03 1.58
C LEU A 52 8.71 -1.04 0.79
N VAL A 53 7.89 -0.65 -0.19
CA VAL A 53 7.18 -1.60 -1.07
C VAL A 53 8.18 -2.44 -1.86
N ARG A 54 9.25 -1.83 -2.38
CA ARG A 54 10.31 -2.55 -3.10
C ARG A 54 11.02 -3.56 -2.19
N ILE A 55 11.40 -3.17 -0.97
CA ILE A 55 12.03 -4.07 0.01
C ILE A 55 11.12 -5.27 0.27
N ARG A 56 9.83 -5.02 0.53
CA ARG A 56 8.87 -6.09 0.80
C ARG A 56 8.66 -7.03 -0.38
N LEU A 57 8.57 -6.50 -1.61
CA LEU A 57 8.40 -7.28 -2.83
C LEU A 57 9.66 -8.03 -3.24
N ALA A 58 10.85 -7.57 -2.84
CA ALA A 58 12.09 -8.28 -3.09
C ALA A 58 12.23 -9.57 -2.24
N MET A 59 11.54 -9.66 -1.10
CA MET A 59 11.61 -10.84 -0.21
C MET A 59 11.13 -12.15 -0.87
N PRO A 60 10.01 -12.19 -1.63
CA PRO A 60 9.61 -13.38 -2.38
C PRO A 60 10.40 -13.62 -3.68
N ALA A 61 11.32 -12.73 -4.10
CA ALA A 61 12.04 -12.87 -5.36
C ALA A 61 12.75 -14.24 -5.56
N PRO A 62 13.41 -14.84 -4.53
CA PRO A 62 13.99 -16.17 -4.66
C PRO A 62 12.98 -17.28 -4.95
N TYR A 63 11.70 -17.03 -4.66
CA TYR A 63 10.58 -17.97 -4.81
C TYR A 63 9.60 -17.54 -5.91
N ILE A 64 9.97 -16.61 -6.80
CA ILE A 64 9.06 -16.03 -7.78
C ILE A 64 8.37 -17.07 -8.67
N SER A 65 9.08 -18.16 -9.01
CA SER A 65 8.56 -19.29 -9.80
C SER A 65 7.41 -20.05 -9.13
N LYS A 66 7.25 -19.92 -7.81
CA LYS A 66 6.18 -20.49 -7.00
C LYS A 66 5.22 -19.44 -6.45
N TRP A 67 5.55 -18.15 -6.60
CA TRP A 67 4.80 -17.08 -5.97
C TRP A 67 3.37 -16.97 -6.51
N ALA A 68 3.15 -17.21 -7.81
CA ALA A 68 1.81 -17.29 -8.37
C ALA A 68 0.92 -18.37 -7.69
N GLN A 69 1.52 -19.49 -7.29
CA GLN A 69 0.83 -20.56 -6.57
C GLN A 69 0.54 -20.14 -5.12
N ALA A 70 1.49 -19.48 -4.46
CA ALA A 70 1.30 -18.93 -3.12
C ALA A 70 0.18 -17.88 -3.07
N LEU A 71 0.10 -16.98 -4.06
CA LEU A 71 -0.99 -16.02 -4.20
C LEU A 71 -2.33 -16.73 -4.43
N SER A 72 -2.35 -17.79 -5.24
CA SER A 72 -3.56 -18.59 -5.47
C SER A 72 -4.06 -19.25 -4.18
N ILE A 73 -3.15 -19.76 -3.33
CA ILE A 73 -3.48 -20.34 -2.03
C ILE A 73 -4.07 -19.28 -1.09
N GLN A 74 -3.47 -18.08 -1.05
CA GLN A 74 -3.97 -16.95 -0.24
C GLN A 74 -5.37 -16.48 -0.68
N ALA A 75 -5.66 -16.57 -1.99
CA ALA A 75 -6.96 -16.18 -2.55
C ALA A 75 -8.08 -17.19 -2.28
N LEU A 76 -7.78 -18.39 -1.77
CA LEU A 76 -8.81 -19.37 -1.41
C LEU A 76 -9.72 -18.83 -0.30
N PRO A 77 -11.05 -19.04 -0.34
CA PRO A 77 -11.99 -18.50 0.65
C PRO A 77 -11.64 -18.83 2.11
N VAL A 78 -11.06 -20.01 2.34
CA VAL A 78 -10.60 -20.49 3.65
C VAL A 78 -9.42 -19.68 4.21
N ASN A 79 -8.55 -19.16 3.33
CA ASN A 79 -7.35 -18.41 3.73
C ASN A 79 -7.55 -16.89 3.63
N LEU A 80 -8.55 -16.44 2.87
CA LEU A 80 -8.78 -15.04 2.56
C LEU A 80 -8.84 -14.12 3.80
N PRO A 81 -9.51 -14.47 4.91
CA PRO A 81 -9.52 -13.61 6.10
C PRO A 81 -8.12 -13.36 6.66
N THR A 82 -7.28 -14.40 6.74
CA THR A 82 -5.92 -14.29 7.27
C THR A 82 -5.02 -13.55 6.30
N SER A 83 -5.03 -13.90 5.02
CA SER A 83 -4.21 -13.23 4.00
C SER A 83 -4.58 -11.75 3.84
N PHE A 84 -5.87 -11.41 3.96
CA PHE A 84 -6.31 -10.01 3.95
C PHE A 84 -5.83 -9.26 5.19
N LYS A 85 -5.91 -9.87 6.38
CA LYS A 85 -5.37 -9.29 7.62
C LYS A 85 -3.87 -9.01 7.50
N GLN A 86 -3.08 -9.97 7.00
CA GLN A 86 -1.64 -9.80 6.77
C GLN A 86 -1.35 -8.63 5.81
N ARG A 87 -2.13 -8.51 4.72
CA ARG A 87 -2.02 -7.39 3.78
C ARG A 87 -2.38 -6.06 4.45
N ALA A 88 -3.45 -6.01 5.24
CA ALA A 88 -3.83 -4.78 5.93
C ALA A 88 -2.73 -4.31 6.90
N LEU A 89 -2.19 -5.23 7.72
CA LEU A 89 -1.08 -4.93 8.63
C LEU A 89 0.16 -4.42 7.90
N LEU A 90 0.56 -5.08 6.80
CA LEU A 90 1.67 -4.62 5.97
C LEU A 90 1.49 -3.17 5.48
N ILE A 91 0.28 -2.86 5.00
CA ILE A 91 -0.04 -1.53 4.48
C ILE A 91 -0.01 -0.48 5.59
N ASP A 92 -0.48 -0.85 6.78
CA ASP A 92 -0.43 0.01 7.98
C ASP A 92 1.01 0.32 8.39
N GLU A 93 1.87 -0.69 8.45
CA GLU A 93 3.29 -0.51 8.80
C GLU A 93 4.01 0.40 7.79
N ILE A 94 3.74 0.24 6.49
CA ILE A 94 4.34 1.09 5.46
C ILE A 94 3.86 2.55 5.61
N TRP A 95 2.57 2.77 5.87
CA TRP A 95 2.03 4.13 6.08
C TRP A 95 2.54 4.76 7.37
N HIS A 96 2.66 3.98 8.43
CA HIS A 96 3.22 4.44 9.69
C HIS A 96 4.68 4.87 9.51
N ALA A 97 5.49 4.05 8.84
CA ALA A 97 6.87 4.39 8.50
C ALA A 97 6.99 5.58 7.52
N ALA A 98 5.98 5.79 6.66
CA ALA A 98 5.88 6.95 5.76
C ALA A 98 5.69 8.29 6.50
N GLY A 99 5.42 8.28 7.81
CA GLY A 99 5.23 9.47 8.64
C GLY A 99 3.90 10.18 8.37
N ASP A 100 2.87 9.42 8.04
CA ASP A 100 1.54 9.97 7.76
C ASP A 100 0.69 10.10 9.04
N ASP A 101 0.48 11.35 9.50
CA ASP A 101 -0.36 11.70 10.66
C ASP A 101 -1.82 12.02 10.28
N SER A 102 -2.37 11.39 9.25
CA SER A 102 -3.69 11.78 8.73
C SER A 102 -4.88 11.15 9.47
N THR A 103 -5.96 11.93 9.60
CA THR A 103 -7.23 11.54 10.25
C THR A 103 -8.04 10.50 9.46
N ASP A 104 -8.92 9.77 10.16
CA ASP A 104 -9.61 8.53 9.77
C ASP A 104 -10.18 8.38 8.33
N PHE A 105 -10.64 9.45 7.67
CA PHE A 105 -11.14 9.34 6.29
C PHE A 105 -10.01 9.20 5.25
N ASP A 106 -8.90 9.92 5.46
CA ASP A 106 -7.71 9.86 4.60
C ASP A 106 -7.04 8.48 4.71
N TRP A 107 -7.15 7.85 5.88
CA TRP A 107 -6.62 6.52 6.19
C TRP A 107 -7.21 5.37 5.35
N TYR A 108 -8.53 5.30 5.15
CA TYR A 108 -9.15 4.24 4.33
C TYR A 108 -8.83 4.40 2.83
N VAL A 109 -8.77 5.65 2.35
CA VAL A 109 -8.38 5.94 0.97
C VAL A 109 -6.91 5.56 0.77
N LYS A 110 -6.03 5.94 1.69
CA LYS A 110 -4.61 5.59 1.67
C LYS A 110 -4.35 4.10 1.67
N ARG A 111 -5.07 3.33 2.49
CA ARG A 111 -4.99 1.86 2.47
C ARG A 111 -5.46 1.27 1.15
N THR A 112 -6.54 1.79 0.59
CA THR A 112 -7.07 1.31 -0.69
C THR A 112 -6.06 1.58 -1.82
N VAL A 113 -5.50 2.79 -1.84
CA VAL A 113 -4.50 3.20 -2.84
C VAL A 113 -3.22 2.38 -2.69
N LEU A 114 -2.61 2.35 -1.49
CA LEU A 114 -1.35 1.63 -1.30
C LEU A 114 -1.53 0.11 -1.44
N GLY A 115 -2.65 -0.44 -0.97
CA GLY A 115 -3.01 -1.85 -1.16
C GLY A 115 -3.18 -2.21 -2.64
N GLY A 116 -3.78 -1.30 -3.42
CA GLY A 116 -3.87 -1.42 -4.88
C GLY A 116 -2.51 -1.36 -5.56
N ILE A 117 -1.66 -0.40 -5.19
CA ILE A 117 -0.28 -0.28 -5.70
C ILE A 117 0.51 -1.55 -5.39
N TYR A 118 0.50 -2.00 -4.14
CA TYR A 118 1.21 -3.20 -3.71
C TYR A 118 0.74 -4.43 -4.50
N SER A 119 -0.58 -4.67 -4.54
CA SER A 119 -1.14 -5.87 -5.17
C SER A 119 -0.93 -5.88 -6.69
N THR A 120 -1.08 -4.73 -7.36
CA THR A 120 -0.84 -4.63 -8.80
C THR A 120 0.64 -4.76 -9.16
N THR A 121 1.54 -4.21 -8.34
CA THR A 121 3.00 -4.36 -8.51
C THR A 121 3.43 -5.80 -8.25
N GLU A 122 2.86 -6.46 -7.24
CA GLU A 122 3.11 -7.88 -6.95
C GLU A 122 2.71 -8.78 -8.12
N VAL A 123 1.54 -8.54 -8.73
CA VAL A 123 1.10 -9.28 -9.92
C VAL A 123 1.97 -8.95 -11.15
N TYR A 124 2.37 -7.69 -11.32
CA TYR A 124 3.30 -7.29 -12.40
C TYR A 124 4.64 -8.02 -12.27
N MET A 125 5.18 -8.11 -11.05
CA MET A 125 6.45 -8.78 -10.76
C MET A 125 6.48 -10.25 -11.19
N LEU A 126 5.33 -10.93 -11.22
CA LEU A 126 5.24 -12.33 -11.66
C LEU A 126 5.55 -12.52 -13.15
N THR A 127 5.39 -11.48 -13.97
CA THR A 127 5.57 -11.55 -15.43
C THR A 127 6.81 -10.80 -15.91
N ASP A 128 7.52 -10.14 -14.99
CA ASP A 128 8.71 -9.37 -15.27
C ASP A 128 9.93 -10.28 -15.44
N ASN A 129 10.53 -10.23 -16.65
CA ASN A 129 11.74 -10.97 -17.00
C ASN A 129 12.96 -10.03 -17.15
N SER A 130 12.82 -8.75 -16.78
CA SER A 130 13.91 -7.79 -16.82
C SER A 130 14.96 -8.09 -15.73
N PRO A 131 16.23 -7.74 -15.96
CA PRO A 131 17.27 -7.90 -14.94
C PRO A 131 16.88 -7.22 -13.62
N ASP A 132 17.01 -7.96 -12.50
CA ASP A 132 16.70 -7.50 -11.14
C ASP A 132 15.31 -6.86 -10.97
N PHE A 133 14.32 -7.28 -11.76
CA PHE A 133 12.95 -6.74 -11.76
C PHE A 133 12.87 -5.22 -12.02
N ARG A 134 13.79 -4.69 -12.85
CA ARG A 134 13.86 -3.27 -13.17
C ARG A 134 12.52 -2.70 -13.63
N ASP A 135 11.80 -3.43 -14.47
CA ASP A 135 10.54 -2.96 -15.05
C ASP A 135 9.43 -2.93 -13.99
N THR A 136 9.43 -3.87 -13.03
CA THR A 136 8.58 -3.83 -11.82
C THR A 136 8.85 -2.59 -10.98
N TRP A 137 10.12 -2.23 -10.75
CA TRP A 137 10.45 -1.04 -9.95
C TRP A 137 10.07 0.26 -10.68
N ALA A 138 10.20 0.31 -12.00
CA ALA A 138 9.70 1.42 -12.80
C ALA A 138 8.17 1.54 -12.72
N PHE A 139 7.46 0.40 -12.79
CA PHE A 139 6.01 0.35 -12.61
C PHE A 139 5.58 0.86 -11.23
N LEU A 140 6.22 0.37 -10.16
CA LEU A 140 5.98 0.81 -8.78
C LEU A 140 6.13 2.32 -8.62
N ASN A 141 7.27 2.87 -9.03
CA ASN A 141 7.55 4.30 -8.91
C ASN A 141 6.53 5.15 -9.68
N ALA A 142 6.08 4.68 -10.85
CA ALA A 142 5.04 5.35 -11.61
C ALA A 142 3.69 5.35 -10.87
N ARG A 143 3.28 4.21 -10.28
CA ARG A 143 2.03 4.11 -9.51
C ARG A 143 2.04 4.93 -8.22
N VAL A 144 3.16 4.97 -7.53
CA VAL A 144 3.32 5.83 -6.35
C VAL A 144 3.22 7.30 -6.77
N ARG A 145 3.91 7.73 -7.83
CA ARG A 145 3.78 9.10 -8.34
C ARG A 145 2.33 9.46 -8.67
N ASP A 146 1.63 8.60 -9.41
CA ASP A 146 0.22 8.82 -9.77
C ASP A 146 -0.67 9.04 -8.53
N ALA A 147 -0.41 8.29 -7.44
CA ALA A 147 -1.16 8.44 -6.19
C ALA A 147 -0.91 9.79 -5.50
N PHE A 148 0.33 10.28 -5.49
CA PHE A 148 0.65 11.59 -4.92
C PHE A 148 0.11 12.74 -5.78
N ASP A 149 0.15 12.60 -7.11
CA ASP A 149 -0.43 13.57 -8.04
C ASP A 149 -1.96 13.65 -7.90
N LEU A 150 -2.62 12.50 -7.69
CA LEU A 150 -4.05 12.43 -7.40
C LEU A 150 -4.38 13.14 -6.07
N LYS A 151 -3.60 12.88 -5.02
CA LYS A 151 -3.77 13.56 -3.71
C LYS A 151 -3.67 15.08 -3.86
N LYS A 152 -2.66 15.56 -4.58
CA LYS A 152 -2.46 16.99 -4.84
C LYS A 152 -3.63 17.60 -5.61
N THR A 153 -4.07 16.93 -6.67
CA THR A 153 -5.21 17.39 -7.50
C THR A 153 -6.49 17.51 -6.66
N LEU A 154 -6.77 16.52 -5.80
CA LEU A 154 -7.92 16.56 -4.90
C LEU A 154 -7.85 17.74 -3.92
N GLN A 155 -6.68 17.99 -3.32
CA GLN A 155 -6.48 19.13 -2.42
C GLN A 155 -6.68 20.47 -3.13
N GLU A 156 -6.15 20.63 -4.35
CA GLU A 156 -6.34 21.84 -5.15
C GLU A 156 -7.83 22.06 -5.48
N THR A 157 -8.57 21.02 -5.85
CA THR A 157 -10.02 21.14 -6.11
C THR A 157 -10.84 21.50 -4.87
N GLN A 158 -10.50 20.96 -3.70
CA GLN A 158 -11.14 21.33 -2.43
C GLN A 158 -10.91 22.80 -2.09
N TYR A 159 -9.65 23.26 -2.17
CA TYR A 159 -9.30 24.65 -1.94
C TYR A 159 -10.02 25.60 -2.91
N LEU A 160 -10.09 25.25 -4.20
CA LEU A 160 -10.82 26.04 -5.19
C LEU A 160 -12.33 26.10 -4.88
N ALA A 161 -12.94 24.99 -4.47
CA ALA A 161 -14.36 24.96 -4.10
C ALA A 161 -14.65 25.83 -2.86
N GLU A 162 -13.78 25.79 -1.86
CA GLU A 162 -13.87 26.64 -0.67
C GLU A 162 -13.70 28.12 -1.02
N ALA A 163 -12.70 28.46 -1.86
CA ALA A 163 -12.45 29.83 -2.30
C ALA A 163 -13.62 30.41 -3.12
N VAL A 164 -14.22 29.61 -4.00
CA VAL A 164 -15.42 30.01 -4.77
C VAL A 164 -16.60 30.23 -3.84
N THR A 165 -16.81 29.35 -2.85
CA THR A 165 -17.91 29.47 -1.88
C THR A 165 -17.73 30.70 -0.98
N ALA A 166 -16.53 30.93 -0.46
CA ALA A 166 -16.20 32.12 0.33
C ALA A 166 -16.27 33.41 -0.50
N GLY A 167 -15.84 33.36 -1.76
CA GLY A 167 -15.89 34.46 -2.73
C GLY A 167 -17.30 34.82 -3.18
N LEU A 168 -18.22 33.86 -3.26
CA LEU A 168 -19.65 34.07 -3.60
C LEU A 168 -20.50 34.47 -2.38
N GLY A 169 -20.05 34.20 -1.15
CA GLY A 169 -20.78 34.55 0.07
C GLY A 169 -20.93 36.06 0.32
N LYS A 170 -19.95 36.88 -0.08
CA LYS A 170 -20.00 38.35 0.10
C LYS A 170 -20.76 39.12 -0.99
N PRO A 171 -20.61 38.80 -2.31
CA PRO A 171 -21.36 39.48 -3.36
C PRO A 171 -22.86 39.16 -3.34
N LEU A 172 -23.26 37.94 -2.97
CA LEU A 172 -24.68 37.57 -2.90
C LEU A 172 -25.42 38.33 -1.79
N GLN A 173 -24.78 38.61 -0.65
CA GLN A 173 -25.38 39.46 0.39
C GLN A 173 -25.53 40.92 -0.05
N GLY A 174 -24.59 41.44 -0.86
CA GLY A 174 -24.69 42.77 -1.46
C GLY A 174 -25.83 42.85 -2.48
N LEU A 175 -25.91 41.87 -3.38
CA LEU A 175 -26.92 41.81 -4.44
C LEU A 175 -28.34 41.63 -3.89
N VAL A 176 -28.52 40.82 -2.82
CA VAL A 176 -29.81 40.68 -2.13
C VAL A 176 -30.21 41.97 -1.41
N ARG A 177 -29.26 42.72 -0.81
CA ARG A 177 -29.56 44.03 -0.18
C ARG A 177 -29.91 45.12 -1.20
N GLU A 178 -29.33 45.08 -2.40
CA GLU A 178 -29.63 46.02 -3.48
C GLU A 178 -31.03 45.76 -4.07
N VAL A 179 -31.43 44.49 -4.22
CA VAL A 179 -32.71 44.09 -4.80
C VAL A 179 -33.89 44.30 -3.83
N PHE A 180 -33.69 44.16 -2.52
CA PHE A 180 -34.73 44.36 -1.51
C PHE A 180 -34.84 45.80 -0.96
N LYS A 181 -34.10 46.77 -1.53
CA LYS A 181 -34.16 48.19 -1.17
C LYS A 181 -34.89 49.08 -2.20
N ARG A 182 -35.65 48.49 -3.13
CA ARG A 182 -36.58 49.23 -4.01
C ARG A 182 -38.02 48.95 -3.66
#